data_AF-A0A355CQB0-F1
#
_entry.id   AF-A0A355CQB0-F1
#
_cell.length_a   1.000
_cell.length_b   1.000
_cell.length_c   1.000
_cell.angle_alpha   90.00
_cell.angle_beta   90.00
_cell.angle_gamma   90.00
#
_symmetry.space_group_name_H-M   'P 1'
#
loop_
_entity.id
_entity.type
_entity.pdbx_description
1 polymer ?
#
loop_
_entity_poly.entity_id
_entity_poly.type
_entity_poly.pdbx_seq_one_letter_code
_entity_poly.pdbx_strand_id
1 'polypeptide(L)'
;SVARNTGARVAESEILAYLDDDAVAESNWLRVLHSAYQSHQKLAVAGGKVNLLWPSGGGPPDWLSPGLAENLGAYDLGESWVYITTAGLTPRGVNYSIRRTFLEQIGGFDVKLGRVGKKLLSNEELHTTELALELGWQVIYLPEALVLHNVALERLNKGWFVERGWWQGISECYREQLCDRAGIVQLWHGGERMFRGVYKSFKYIRDPALRLENLVFAWGQIGYLSAAVRGLIFAPKSTRRH
;
A
#
# COMPACT_ATOMS: atom_id res chain seq x y z
N SER A 1 -4.27 -6.93 -8.41
CA SER A 1 -4.22 -8.37 -8.09
C SER A 1 -4.40 -9.29 -9.30
N VAL A 2 -5.53 -9.30 -10.04
CA VAL A 2 -5.76 -10.26 -11.15
C VAL A 2 -4.65 -10.27 -12.22
N ALA A 3 -4.23 -9.09 -12.70
CA ALA A 3 -3.14 -8.98 -13.67
C ALA A 3 -1.80 -9.51 -13.10
N ARG A 4 -1.47 -9.15 -11.86
CA ARG A 4 -0.24 -9.61 -11.18
C ARG A 4 -0.20 -11.11 -10.98
N ASN A 5 -1.30 -11.70 -10.49
CA ASN A 5 -1.42 -13.16 -10.35
C ASN A 5 -1.34 -13.87 -11.72
N THR A 6 -1.86 -13.25 -12.78
CA THR A 6 -1.75 -13.79 -14.13
C THR A 6 -0.31 -13.76 -14.62
N GLY A 7 0.39 -12.63 -14.44
CA GLY A 7 1.82 -12.51 -14.73
C GLY A 7 2.66 -13.54 -13.96
N ALA A 8 2.40 -13.72 -12.66
CA ALA A 8 3.09 -14.70 -11.83
C ALA A 8 2.94 -16.14 -12.34
N ARG A 9 1.75 -16.51 -12.82
CA ARG A 9 1.47 -17.86 -13.35
C ARG A 9 2.20 -18.15 -14.66
N VAL A 10 2.42 -17.14 -15.50
CA VAL A 10 3.07 -17.32 -16.81
C VAL A 10 4.57 -17.10 -16.78
N ALA A 11 5.08 -16.35 -15.79
CA ALA A 11 6.51 -16.20 -15.58
C ALA A 11 7.13 -17.55 -15.17
N GLU A 12 8.40 -17.76 -15.47
CA GLU A 12 9.13 -19.00 -15.16
C GLU A 12 10.20 -18.81 -14.06
N SER A 13 10.57 -17.55 -13.75
CA SER A 13 11.63 -17.23 -12.80
C SER A 13 11.24 -17.47 -11.34
N GLU A 14 12.22 -17.79 -10.49
CA GLU A 14 12.03 -17.96 -9.04
C GLU A 14 11.69 -16.66 -8.30
N ILE A 15 12.17 -15.53 -8.82
CA ILE A 15 11.90 -14.19 -8.30
C ILE A 15 11.02 -13.46 -9.31
N LEU A 16 9.92 -12.90 -8.81
CA LEU A 16 8.97 -12.12 -9.59
C LEU A 16 9.17 -10.65 -9.24
N ALA A 17 9.51 -9.83 -10.24
CA ALA A 17 9.62 -8.38 -10.10
C ALA A 17 8.45 -7.70 -10.80
N TYR A 18 7.79 -6.77 -10.11
CA TYR A 18 6.67 -5.96 -10.58
C TYR A 18 7.11 -4.51 -10.69
N LEU A 19 6.77 -3.90 -11.82
CA LEU A 19 7.01 -2.51 -12.15
C LEU A 19 5.76 -2.00 -12.84
N ASP A 20 5.25 -0.84 -12.42
CA ASP A 20 4.10 -0.22 -13.11
C ASP A 20 4.54 0.38 -14.46
N ASP A 21 3.58 0.51 -15.38
CA ASP A 21 3.82 1.02 -16.74
C ASP A 21 4.15 2.51 -16.79
N ASP A 22 3.83 3.26 -15.74
CA ASP A 22 4.18 4.65 -15.51
C ASP A 22 5.47 4.82 -14.67
N ALA A 23 6.25 3.76 -14.45
CA ALA A 23 7.48 3.80 -13.67
C ALA A 23 8.73 3.45 -14.48
N VAL A 24 9.86 4.09 -14.14
CA VAL A 24 11.17 3.87 -14.76
C VAL A 24 12.13 3.38 -13.69
N ALA A 25 12.62 2.15 -13.85
CA ALA A 25 13.61 1.57 -12.97
C ALA A 25 15.03 2.07 -13.31
N GLU A 26 15.85 2.32 -12.29
CA GLU A 26 17.27 2.60 -12.49
C GLU A 26 18.02 1.40 -13.07
N SER A 27 19.14 1.67 -13.75
CA SER A 27 19.89 0.65 -14.50
C SER A 27 20.38 -0.54 -13.65
N ASN A 28 20.57 -0.35 -12.35
CA ASN A 28 21.00 -1.38 -11.41
C ASN A 28 19.84 -2.09 -10.69
N TRP A 29 18.59 -1.69 -10.93
CA TRP A 29 17.41 -2.14 -10.17
C TRP A 29 17.29 -3.67 -10.06
N LEU A 30 17.30 -4.39 -11.19
CA LEU A 30 17.23 -5.86 -11.20
C LEU A 30 18.45 -6.51 -10.52
N ARG A 31 19.64 -5.91 -10.65
CA ARG A 31 20.86 -6.44 -10.02
C ARG A 31 20.75 -6.37 -8.50
N VAL A 32 20.29 -5.24 -7.96
CA VAL A 32 20.11 -5.04 -6.52
C VAL A 32 19.10 -6.05 -5.95
N LEU A 33 17.93 -6.19 -6.60
CA LEU A 33 16.93 -7.17 -6.19
C LEU A 33 17.48 -8.60 -6.23
N HIS A 34 18.09 -9.00 -7.35
CA HIS A 34 18.66 -10.34 -7.51
C HIS A 34 19.71 -10.65 -6.44
N SER A 35 20.65 -9.74 -6.19
CA SER A 35 21.67 -9.90 -5.15
C SER A 35 21.07 -10.04 -3.76
N ALA A 36 20.00 -9.30 -3.44
CA ALA A 36 19.33 -9.44 -2.15
C ALA A 36 18.72 -10.84 -1.96
N TYR A 37 18.04 -11.37 -2.98
CA TYR A 37 17.44 -12.71 -2.93
C TYR A 37 18.45 -13.86 -2.90
N GLN A 38 19.61 -13.70 -3.53
CA GLN A 38 20.72 -14.66 -3.47
C GLN A 38 21.31 -14.72 -2.05
N SER A 39 21.52 -13.57 -1.42
CA SER A 39 22.14 -13.50 -0.10
C SER A 39 21.17 -13.82 1.06
N HIS A 40 19.85 -13.78 0.83
CA HIS A 40 18.83 -13.93 1.87
C HIS A 40 17.79 -14.98 1.48
N GLN A 41 18.01 -16.22 1.90
CA GLN A 41 17.10 -17.34 1.60
C GLN A 41 15.68 -17.13 2.18
N LYS A 42 15.58 -16.46 3.34
CA LYS A 42 14.28 -16.12 3.97
C LYS A 42 13.65 -14.84 3.43
N LEU A 43 14.23 -14.19 2.42
CA LEU A 43 13.62 -13.01 1.79
C LEU A 43 12.39 -13.44 1.00
N ALA A 44 11.21 -13.00 1.45
CA ALA A 44 9.95 -13.13 0.74
C ALA A 44 9.75 -11.96 -0.21
N VAL A 45 9.81 -10.74 0.32
CA VAL A 45 9.48 -9.51 -0.42
C VAL A 45 10.62 -8.52 -0.34
N ALA A 46 10.95 -7.91 -1.47
CA ALA A 46 11.83 -6.75 -1.50
C ALA A 46 11.24 -5.65 -2.37
N GLY A 47 11.58 -4.41 -2.06
CA GLY A 47 11.34 -3.26 -2.92
C GLY A 47 12.24 -2.12 -2.48
N GLY A 48 12.27 -1.05 -3.25
CA GLY A 48 13.21 0.03 -3.01
C GLY A 48 12.59 1.40 -2.99
N LYS A 49 13.45 2.41 -3.01
CA LYS A 49 13.06 3.82 -3.03
C LYS A 49 12.20 4.12 -4.25
N VAL A 50 11.21 4.98 -4.07
CA VAL A 50 10.36 5.49 -5.15
C VAL A 50 10.36 7.01 -5.10
N ASN A 51 11.00 7.62 -6.10
CA ASN A 51 10.96 9.06 -6.29
C ASN A 51 9.86 9.41 -7.29
N LEU A 52 9.20 10.54 -7.07
CA LEU A 52 8.17 11.05 -7.98
C LEU A 52 8.81 11.89 -9.08
N LEU A 53 8.46 11.57 -10.33
CA LEU A 53 8.72 12.42 -11.49
C LEU A 53 7.53 13.35 -11.69
N TRP A 54 7.74 14.62 -11.39
CA TRP A 54 6.72 15.64 -11.55
C TRP A 54 6.58 16.08 -13.01
N PRO A 55 5.36 16.34 -13.48
CA PRO A 55 5.12 16.89 -14.81
C PRO A 55 5.93 18.17 -15.05
N SER A 56 6.46 18.30 -16.27
CA SER A 56 7.17 19.49 -16.75
C SER A 56 8.38 19.91 -15.90
N GLY A 57 8.97 18.99 -15.13
CA GLY A 57 10.12 19.28 -14.26
C GLY A 57 9.77 20.14 -13.04
N GLY A 58 8.48 20.26 -12.71
CA GLY A 58 8.00 21.00 -11.55
C GLY A 58 8.28 20.29 -10.22
N GLY A 59 7.66 20.80 -9.16
CA GLY A 59 7.67 20.19 -7.83
C GLY A 59 6.26 19.83 -7.34
N PRO A 60 6.15 19.26 -6.13
CA PRO A 60 4.85 19.05 -5.50
C PRO A 60 4.12 20.39 -5.33
N PRO A 61 2.79 20.44 -5.52
CA PRO A 61 2.01 21.61 -5.15
C PRO A 61 2.08 21.90 -3.64
N ASP A 62 1.97 23.17 -3.23
CA ASP A 62 2.07 23.58 -1.81
C ASP A 62 1.02 22.94 -0.87
N TRP A 63 -0.06 22.42 -1.43
CA TRP A 63 -1.10 21.72 -0.68
C TRP A 63 -0.85 20.21 -0.51
N LEU A 64 0.21 19.68 -1.12
CA LEU A 64 0.54 18.27 -1.10
C LEU A 64 1.63 18.02 -0.06
N SER A 65 1.27 17.39 1.05
CA SER A 65 2.23 16.98 2.07
C SER A 65 3.04 15.76 1.61
N PRO A 66 4.22 15.50 2.21
CA PRO A 66 4.96 14.25 2.00
C PRO A 66 4.10 13.00 2.28
N GLY A 67 3.28 13.02 3.35
CA GLY A 67 2.39 11.90 3.67
C GLY A 67 1.30 11.69 2.62
N LEU A 68 0.75 12.75 2.03
CA LEU A 68 -0.17 12.60 0.90
C LEU A 68 0.55 12.12 -0.36
N ALA A 69 1.80 12.52 -0.59
CA ALA A 69 2.59 12.08 -1.74
C ALA A 69 2.79 10.55 -1.77
N GLU A 70 2.71 9.85 -0.64
CA GLU A 70 2.68 8.38 -0.61
C GLU A 70 1.50 7.80 -1.40
N ASN A 71 0.37 8.50 -1.50
CA ASN A 71 -0.76 8.07 -2.35
C ASN A 71 -0.40 8.10 -3.84
N LEU A 72 0.58 8.91 -4.22
CA LEU A 72 1.15 8.94 -5.57
C LEU A 72 2.28 7.92 -5.74
N GLY A 73 2.57 7.08 -4.74
CA GLY A 73 3.59 6.05 -4.80
C GLY A 73 4.94 6.43 -4.18
N ALA A 74 5.10 7.66 -3.66
CA ALA A 74 6.34 8.06 -3.00
C ALA A 74 6.70 7.12 -1.84
N TYR A 75 7.97 6.77 -1.72
CA TYR A 75 8.45 5.86 -0.69
C TYR A 75 9.96 5.98 -0.48
N ASP A 76 10.34 6.36 0.73
CA ASP A 76 11.75 6.53 1.12
C ASP A 76 11.90 6.20 2.61
N LEU A 77 12.73 5.20 2.94
CA LEU A 77 13.09 4.83 4.32
C LEU A 77 14.55 5.18 4.65
N GLY A 78 15.19 6.02 3.84
CA GLY A 78 16.59 6.42 3.95
C GLY A 78 17.50 5.71 2.95
N GLU A 79 18.81 5.82 3.19
CA GLU A 79 19.88 5.31 2.30
C GLU A 79 20.44 3.95 2.73
N SER A 80 19.92 3.36 3.81
CA SER A 80 20.36 2.05 4.31
C SER A 80 19.32 0.98 4.01
N TRP A 81 19.78 -0.27 3.92
CA TRP A 81 18.89 -1.42 3.89
C TRP A 81 18.08 -1.49 5.19
N VAL A 82 16.78 -1.74 5.07
CA VAL A 82 15.89 -1.83 6.24
C VAL A 82 15.15 -3.16 6.21
N TYR A 83 15.31 -3.95 7.27
CA TYR A 83 14.43 -5.08 7.54
C TYR A 83 13.08 -4.55 8.03
N ILE A 84 12.05 -4.81 7.24
CA ILE A 84 10.69 -4.41 7.56
C ILE A 84 10.15 -5.37 8.60
N THR A 85 9.95 -4.89 9.82
CA THR A 85 9.40 -5.66 10.96
C THR A 85 7.95 -5.29 11.26
N THR A 86 7.41 -4.28 10.58
CA THR A 86 6.01 -3.85 10.71
C THR A 86 5.42 -3.61 9.32
N ALA A 87 4.22 -4.12 9.08
CA ALA A 87 3.59 -4.06 7.75
C ALA A 87 3.28 -2.64 7.25
N GLY A 88 3.21 -1.65 8.16
CA GLY A 88 3.03 -0.24 7.78
C GLY A 88 4.18 0.32 6.94
N LEU A 89 5.36 -0.31 6.99
CA LEU A 89 6.53 0.02 6.17
C LEU A 89 6.65 -0.91 4.94
N THR A 90 5.54 -1.42 4.43
CA THR A 90 5.53 -2.29 3.24
C THR A 90 6.10 -1.56 2.01
N PRO A 91 6.95 -2.22 1.19
CA PRO A 91 7.30 -1.71 -0.13
C PRO A 91 6.06 -1.47 -1.00
N ARG A 92 6.16 -0.51 -1.93
CA ARG A 92 5.05 -0.08 -2.80
C ARG A 92 4.94 -0.95 -4.05
N GLY A 93 3.71 -1.17 -4.53
CA GLY A 93 3.45 -2.00 -5.73
C GLY A 93 4.22 -1.58 -6.98
N VAL A 94 4.43 -0.27 -7.16
CA VAL A 94 5.22 0.34 -8.25
C VAL A 94 6.69 -0.11 -8.29
N ASN A 95 7.23 -0.57 -7.16
CA ASN A 95 8.60 -1.04 -7.02
C ASN A 95 8.63 -2.22 -6.04
N TYR A 96 8.23 -3.38 -6.55
CA TYR A 96 7.94 -4.55 -5.72
C TYR A 96 8.49 -5.83 -6.32
N SER A 97 9.04 -6.69 -5.49
CA SER A 97 9.47 -8.03 -5.88
C SER A 97 9.10 -9.05 -4.81
N ILE A 98 8.87 -10.28 -5.25
CA ILE A 98 8.46 -11.38 -4.38
C ILE A 98 9.07 -12.70 -4.83
N ARG A 99 9.45 -13.53 -3.85
CA ARG A 99 9.86 -14.90 -4.07
C ARG A 99 8.63 -15.72 -4.48
N ARG A 100 8.71 -16.43 -5.61
CA ARG A 100 7.62 -17.24 -6.16
C ARG A 100 7.04 -18.22 -5.15
N THR A 101 7.91 -18.99 -4.48
CA THR A 101 7.47 -20.02 -3.53
C THR A 101 6.68 -19.44 -2.37
N PHE A 102 7.03 -18.23 -1.92
CA PHE A 102 6.24 -17.52 -0.91
C PHE A 102 4.89 -17.05 -1.48
N LEU A 103 4.87 -16.48 -2.68
CA LEU A 103 3.62 -16.07 -3.35
C LEU A 103 2.66 -17.26 -3.52
N GLU A 104 3.19 -18.43 -3.89
CA GLU A 104 2.43 -19.69 -4.00
C GLU A 104 1.94 -20.18 -2.64
N GLN A 105 2.78 -20.12 -1.60
CA GLN A 105 2.42 -20.48 -0.23
C GLN A 105 1.22 -19.70 0.29
N ILE A 106 1.12 -18.40 -0.04
CA ILE A 106 -0.02 -17.55 0.38
C ILE A 106 -1.20 -17.59 -0.59
N GLY A 107 -1.13 -18.36 -1.68
CA GLY A 107 -2.21 -18.49 -2.66
C GLY A 107 -2.34 -17.33 -3.65
N GLY A 108 -1.30 -16.49 -3.78
CA GLY A 108 -1.30 -15.30 -4.64
C GLY A 108 -1.76 -14.03 -3.93
N PHE A 109 -1.84 -12.92 -4.67
CA PHE A 109 -2.41 -11.67 -4.16
C PHE A 109 -3.93 -11.80 -4.00
N ASP A 110 -4.50 -11.33 -2.88
CA ASP A 110 -5.95 -11.33 -2.68
C ASP A 110 -6.66 -10.42 -3.71
N VAL A 111 -7.63 -10.96 -4.44
CA VAL A 111 -8.38 -10.25 -5.50
C VAL A 111 -9.46 -9.31 -4.98
N LYS A 112 -9.78 -9.37 -3.68
CA LYS A 112 -10.67 -8.43 -2.98
C LYS A 112 -9.95 -7.15 -2.59
N LEU A 113 -8.61 -7.17 -2.60
CA LEU A 113 -7.75 -6.01 -2.41
C LEU A 113 -7.27 -5.48 -3.77
N GLY A 114 -6.72 -4.25 -3.72
CA GLY A 114 -6.22 -3.53 -4.89
C GLY A 114 -7.24 -3.19 -5.97
N ARG A 115 -6.79 -2.57 -7.05
CA ARG A 115 -7.66 -1.86 -8.00
C ARG A 115 -8.64 -2.81 -8.72
N VAL A 116 -9.92 -2.47 -8.68
CA VAL A 116 -11.00 -3.21 -9.36
C VAL A 116 -11.88 -2.24 -10.14
N GLY A 117 -11.76 -2.23 -11.47
CA GLY A 117 -12.47 -1.29 -12.34
C GLY A 117 -12.15 0.16 -11.95
N LYS A 118 -13.19 0.94 -11.62
CA LYS A 118 -13.04 2.34 -11.15
C LYS A 118 -12.75 2.47 -9.64
N LYS A 119 -12.76 1.38 -8.88
CA LYS A 119 -12.55 1.42 -7.42
C LYS A 119 -11.07 1.55 -7.10
N LEU A 120 -10.69 2.57 -6.33
CA LEU A 120 -9.30 2.85 -5.95
C LEU A 120 -8.82 2.00 -4.74
N LEU A 121 -9.31 0.76 -4.64
CA LEU A 121 -8.93 -0.18 -3.58
C LEU A 121 -7.41 -0.45 -3.59
N SER A 122 -6.86 -0.82 -2.44
CA SER A 122 -5.41 -0.95 -2.19
C SER A 122 -5.09 -2.04 -1.16
N ASN A 123 -3.85 -2.05 -0.63
CA ASN A 123 -3.36 -2.88 0.47
C ASN A 123 -2.99 -4.34 0.14
N GLU A 124 -2.85 -4.68 -1.15
CA GLU A 124 -2.37 -6.00 -1.57
C GLU A 124 -0.96 -6.29 -1.01
N GLU A 125 -0.04 -5.33 -1.15
CA GLU A 125 1.34 -5.45 -0.66
C GLU A 125 1.41 -5.49 0.86
N LEU A 126 0.55 -4.69 1.52
CA LEU A 126 0.50 -4.63 2.98
C LEU A 126 0.06 -5.98 3.55
N HIS A 127 -1.02 -6.56 3.02
CA HIS A 127 -1.49 -7.87 3.44
C HIS A 127 -0.44 -8.97 3.16
N THR A 128 0.22 -8.90 2.00
CA THR A 128 1.32 -9.81 1.66
C THR A 128 2.48 -9.70 2.67
N THR A 129 2.81 -8.48 3.09
CA THR A 129 3.82 -8.24 4.14
C THR A 129 3.39 -8.77 5.50
N GLU A 130 2.11 -8.62 5.89
CA GLU A 130 1.58 -9.21 7.13
C GLU A 130 1.76 -10.73 7.14
N LEU A 131 1.33 -11.41 6.07
CA LEU A 131 1.50 -12.85 5.93
C LEU A 131 2.97 -13.27 5.95
N ALA A 132 3.86 -12.50 5.31
CA ALA A 132 5.30 -12.79 5.32
C ALA A 132 5.84 -12.76 6.76
N LEU A 133 5.52 -11.72 7.52
CA LEU A 133 5.98 -11.56 8.91
C LEU A 133 5.39 -12.64 9.82
N GLU A 134 4.09 -12.95 9.68
CA GLU A 134 3.41 -14.00 10.46
C GLU A 134 3.98 -15.40 10.19
N LEU A 135 4.41 -15.67 8.96
CA LEU A 135 5.00 -16.94 8.55
C LEU A 135 6.53 -17.01 8.75
N GLY A 136 7.13 -15.97 9.35
CA GLY A 136 8.58 -15.92 9.66
C GLY A 136 9.48 -15.67 8.45
N TRP A 137 8.93 -15.17 7.35
CA TRP A 137 9.68 -14.65 6.22
C TRP A 137 10.18 -13.23 6.48
N GLN A 138 11.19 -12.81 5.72
CA GLN A 138 11.78 -11.48 5.78
C GLN A 138 11.25 -10.60 4.65
N VAL A 139 11.07 -9.31 4.97
CA VAL A 139 10.76 -8.26 4.00
C VAL A 139 11.84 -7.19 4.11
N ILE A 140 12.41 -6.76 2.99
CA ILE A 140 13.56 -5.83 2.99
C ILE A 140 13.29 -4.65 2.06
N TYR A 141 13.56 -3.44 2.57
CA TYR A 141 13.71 -2.23 1.77
C TYR A 141 15.15 -2.07 1.30
N LEU A 142 15.32 -1.83 0.00
CA LEU A 142 16.58 -1.72 -0.73
C LEU A 142 16.67 -0.34 -1.40
N PRO A 143 17.30 0.67 -0.78
CA PRO A 143 17.29 2.04 -1.31
C PRO A 143 17.91 2.15 -2.71
N GLU A 144 18.87 1.29 -3.04
CA GLU A 144 19.55 1.27 -4.34
C GLU A 144 18.72 0.64 -5.45
N ALA A 145 17.64 -0.10 -5.11
CA ALA A 145 16.64 -0.54 -6.07
C ALA A 145 15.67 0.62 -6.36
N LEU A 146 16.17 1.72 -6.90
CA LEU A 146 15.42 2.95 -7.13
C LEU A 146 14.52 2.86 -8.36
N VAL A 147 13.30 3.37 -8.21
CA VAL A 147 12.34 3.59 -9.30
C VAL A 147 11.88 5.05 -9.29
N LEU A 148 11.73 5.62 -10.49
CA LEU A 148 11.17 6.93 -10.75
C LEU A 148 9.74 6.78 -11.28
N HIS A 149 8.74 7.23 -10.53
CA HIS A 149 7.32 7.04 -10.88
C HIS A 149 6.71 8.32 -11.42
N ASN A 150 6.15 8.27 -12.63
CA ASN A 150 5.54 9.42 -13.30
C ASN A 150 4.23 9.81 -12.63
N VAL A 151 4.17 11.05 -12.14
CA VAL A 151 2.95 11.58 -11.55
C VAL A 151 2.03 12.06 -12.67
N ALA A 152 0.99 11.28 -12.94
CA ALA A 152 -0.06 11.66 -13.89
C ALA A 152 -0.75 12.98 -13.47
N LEU A 153 -0.94 13.90 -14.42
CA LEU A 153 -1.52 15.23 -14.19
C LEU A 153 -2.93 15.14 -13.57
N GLU A 154 -3.70 14.11 -13.93
CA GLU A 154 -5.05 13.87 -13.43
C GLU A 154 -5.06 13.56 -11.93
N ARG A 155 -3.95 13.04 -11.39
CA ARG A 155 -3.77 12.77 -9.96
C ARG A 155 -3.35 14.03 -9.18
N LEU A 156 -2.93 15.11 -9.85
CA LEU A 156 -2.59 16.42 -9.24
C LEU A 156 -3.83 17.27 -8.93
N ASN A 157 -4.85 16.64 -8.36
CA ASN A 157 -6.11 17.27 -7.99
C ASN A 157 -6.50 16.84 -6.58
N LYS A 158 -6.82 17.80 -5.71
CA LYS A 158 -7.28 17.54 -4.34
C LYS A 158 -8.47 16.57 -4.29
N GLY A 159 -9.38 16.66 -5.26
CA GLY A 159 -10.54 15.76 -5.35
C GLY A 159 -10.14 14.30 -5.52
N TRP A 160 -9.06 14.02 -6.27
CA TRP A 160 -8.53 12.68 -6.41
C TRP A 160 -8.04 12.10 -5.08
N PHE A 161 -7.37 12.91 -4.24
CA PHE A 161 -6.92 12.47 -2.91
C PHE A 161 -8.10 12.20 -1.95
N VAL A 162 -9.17 12.97 -2.03
CA VAL A 162 -10.40 12.72 -1.26
C VAL A 162 -11.03 11.38 -1.67
N GLU A 163 -11.17 11.12 -2.98
CA GLU A 163 -11.66 9.84 -3.48
C GLU A 163 -10.73 8.69 -3.09
N ARG A 164 -9.41 8.89 -3.22
CA ARG A 164 -8.40 7.91 -2.84
C ARG A 164 -8.47 7.57 -1.35
N GLY A 165 -8.65 8.57 -0.48
CA GLY A 165 -8.79 8.41 0.96
C GLY A 165 -10.02 7.56 1.34
N TRP A 166 -11.16 7.80 0.68
CA TRP A 166 -12.36 6.97 0.86
C TRP A 166 -12.09 5.49 0.58
N TRP A 167 -11.47 5.20 -0.57
CA TRP A 167 -11.13 3.83 -0.94
C TRP A 167 -10.01 3.22 -0.08
N GLN A 168 -9.08 4.03 0.44
CA GLN A 168 -8.11 3.57 1.44
C GLN A 168 -8.83 3.05 2.68
N GLY A 169 -9.80 3.81 3.20
CA GLY A 169 -10.61 3.39 4.33
C GLY A 169 -11.33 2.07 4.13
N ILE A 170 -11.98 1.90 2.97
CA ILE A 170 -12.64 0.64 2.60
C ILE A 170 -11.61 -0.52 2.53
N SER A 171 -10.44 -0.26 1.96
CA SER A 171 -9.36 -1.25 1.83
C SER A 171 -8.81 -1.68 3.19
N GLU A 172 -8.62 -0.76 4.13
CA GLU A 172 -8.24 -1.08 5.52
C GLU A 172 -9.27 -1.98 6.19
N CYS A 173 -10.56 -1.69 6.01
CA CYS A 173 -11.63 -2.50 6.59
C CYS A 173 -11.62 -3.93 6.04
N TYR A 174 -11.53 -4.10 4.72
CA TYR A 174 -11.46 -5.42 4.09
C TYR A 174 -10.20 -6.19 4.49
N ARG A 175 -9.05 -5.52 4.56
CA ARG A 175 -7.81 -6.15 5.01
C ARG A 175 -7.91 -6.63 6.46
N GLU A 176 -8.40 -5.81 7.37
CA GLU A 176 -8.57 -6.21 8.77
C GLU A 176 -9.56 -7.39 8.91
N GLN A 177 -10.56 -7.49 8.02
CA GLN A 177 -11.46 -8.64 7.96
C GLN A 177 -10.77 -9.93 7.49
N LEU A 178 -9.80 -9.82 6.57
CA LEU A 178 -9.01 -10.97 6.12
C LEU A 178 -8.04 -11.47 7.20
N CYS A 179 -7.53 -10.59 8.05
CA CYS A 179 -6.65 -10.94 9.16
C CYS A 179 -7.40 -11.38 10.43
N ASP A 180 -8.69 -11.69 10.36
CA ASP A 180 -9.57 -12.03 11.51
C ASP A 180 -9.57 -10.98 12.64
N ARG A 181 -9.25 -9.72 12.33
CA ARG A 181 -9.30 -8.58 13.26
C ARG A 181 -10.66 -7.85 13.21
N ALA A 182 -11.68 -8.50 12.63
CA ALA A 182 -13.01 -7.92 12.45
C ALA A 182 -13.84 -7.92 13.74
N GLY A 183 -14.64 -6.86 13.96
CA GLY A 183 -15.60 -6.83 15.07
C GLY A 183 -16.03 -5.42 15.49
N ILE A 184 -16.80 -5.32 16.58
CA ILE A 184 -17.28 -4.05 17.16
C ILE A 184 -16.12 -3.08 17.47
N VAL A 185 -14.95 -3.63 17.79
CA VAL A 185 -13.72 -2.86 18.04
C VAL A 185 -13.28 -2.04 16.81
N GLN A 186 -13.60 -2.48 15.59
CA GLN A 186 -13.35 -1.71 14.37
C GLN A 186 -14.12 -0.38 14.36
N LEU A 187 -15.38 -0.37 14.82
CA LEU A 187 -16.18 0.85 14.89
C LEU A 187 -15.59 1.86 15.87
N TRP A 188 -15.09 1.38 17.02
CA TRP A 188 -14.40 2.22 18.00
C TRP A 188 -13.11 2.82 17.42
N HIS A 189 -12.23 1.99 16.87
CA HIS A 189 -10.96 2.45 16.28
C HIS A 189 -11.18 3.39 15.08
N GLY A 190 -12.18 3.12 14.24
CA GLY A 190 -12.54 4.01 13.13
C GLY A 190 -13.02 5.38 13.64
N GLY A 191 -13.88 5.39 14.67
CA GLY A 191 -14.37 6.62 15.29
C GLY A 191 -13.26 7.45 15.92
N GLU A 192 -12.41 6.85 16.75
CA GLU A 192 -11.26 7.54 17.37
C GLU A 192 -10.32 8.13 16.31
N ARG A 193 -9.97 7.34 15.29
CA ARG A 193 -9.13 7.80 14.18
C ARG A 193 -9.79 8.98 13.45
N MET A 194 -11.10 8.94 13.22
CA MET A 194 -11.83 10.01 12.56
C MET A 194 -11.76 11.31 13.37
N PHE A 195 -12.07 11.27 14.67
CA PHE A 195 -12.00 12.44 15.55
C PHE A 195 -10.59 13.03 15.60
N ARG A 196 -9.57 12.17 15.70
CA ARG A 196 -8.16 12.59 15.67
C ARG A 196 -7.81 13.31 14.36
N GLY A 197 -8.27 12.80 13.21
CA GLY A 197 -8.08 13.44 11.91
C GLY A 197 -8.76 14.82 11.83
N VAL A 198 -10.01 14.92 12.26
CA VAL A 198 -10.74 16.20 12.30
C VAL A 198 -10.04 17.21 13.22
N TYR A 199 -9.68 16.79 14.44
CA TYR A 199 -8.96 17.63 15.39
C TYR A 199 -7.64 18.14 14.81
N LYS A 200 -6.83 17.26 14.20
CA LYS A 200 -5.57 17.65 13.56
C LYS A 200 -5.80 18.61 12.39
N SER A 201 -6.88 18.44 11.61
CA SER A 201 -7.22 19.36 10.51
C SER A 201 -7.44 20.79 11.01
N PHE A 202 -8.12 20.96 12.15
CA PHE A 202 -8.27 22.26 12.80
C PHE A 202 -6.96 22.76 13.42
N LYS A 203 -6.21 21.88 14.09
CA LYS A 203 -4.91 22.20 14.69
C LYS A 203 -3.92 22.77 13.67
N TYR A 204 -3.91 22.22 12.46
CA TYR A 204 -3.01 22.63 11.36
C TYR A 204 -3.69 23.54 10.33
N ILE A 205 -4.71 24.32 10.70
CA ILE A 205 -5.51 25.12 9.74
C ILE A 205 -4.69 26.09 8.88
N ARG A 206 -3.54 26.55 9.40
CA ARG A 206 -2.58 27.46 8.74
C ARG A 206 -1.61 26.78 7.79
N ASP A 207 -1.49 25.45 7.85
CA ASP A 207 -0.67 24.64 6.95
C ASP A 207 -1.61 23.94 5.95
N PRO A 208 -1.68 24.40 4.68
CA PRO A 208 -2.63 23.86 3.71
C PRO A 208 -2.39 22.38 3.41
N ALA A 209 -1.13 21.92 3.47
CA ALA A 209 -0.75 20.55 3.18
C ALA A 209 -1.17 19.60 4.30
N LEU A 210 -0.78 19.91 5.53
CA LEU A 210 -1.18 19.12 6.70
C LEU A 210 -2.68 19.18 6.94
N ARG A 211 -3.34 20.32 6.68
CA ARG A 211 -4.79 20.42 6.78
C ARG A 211 -5.49 19.47 5.81
N LEU A 212 -5.06 19.43 4.54
CA LEU A 212 -5.65 18.53 3.56
C LEU A 212 -5.37 17.06 3.91
N GLU A 213 -4.15 16.73 4.31
CA GLU A 213 -3.78 15.37 4.72
C GLU A 213 -4.69 14.85 5.82
N ASN A 214 -4.88 15.63 6.87
CA ASN A 214 -5.70 15.24 8.01
C ASN A 214 -7.21 15.18 7.65
N LEU A 215 -7.67 16.02 6.71
CA LEU A 215 -9.03 15.98 6.21
C LEU A 215 -9.28 14.71 5.38
N VAL A 216 -8.36 14.38 4.47
CA VAL A 216 -8.40 13.15 3.68
C VAL A 216 -8.34 11.92 4.58
N PHE A 217 -7.49 11.94 5.61
CA PHE A 217 -7.42 10.86 6.61
C PHE A 217 -8.76 10.68 7.33
N ALA A 218 -9.36 11.76 7.83
CA ALA A 218 -10.67 11.72 8.50
C ALA A 218 -11.77 11.21 7.56
N TRP A 219 -11.79 11.69 6.32
CA TRP A 219 -12.73 11.23 5.29
C TRP A 219 -12.57 9.74 4.99
N GLY A 220 -11.34 9.24 4.93
CA GLY A 220 -11.06 7.81 4.80
C GLY A 220 -11.63 6.98 5.94
N GLN A 221 -11.63 7.49 7.18
CA GLN A 221 -12.27 6.78 8.30
C GLN A 221 -13.79 6.66 8.15
N ILE A 222 -14.45 7.60 7.47
CA ILE A 222 -15.88 7.46 7.13
C ILE A 222 -16.07 6.32 6.13
N GLY A 223 -15.21 6.23 5.11
CA GLY A 223 -15.19 5.10 4.18
C GLY A 223 -15.01 3.76 4.90
N TYR A 224 -14.05 3.68 5.81
CA TYR A 224 -13.81 2.51 6.66
C TYR A 224 -15.05 2.13 7.49
N LEU A 225 -15.64 3.08 8.22
CA LEU A 225 -16.81 2.84 9.06
C LEU A 225 -18.01 2.39 8.22
N SER A 226 -18.19 2.95 7.03
CA SER A 226 -19.26 2.55 6.10
C SER A 226 -19.11 1.09 5.65
N ALA A 227 -17.89 0.63 5.39
CA ALA A 227 -17.59 -0.74 5.04
C ALA A 227 -17.78 -1.68 6.24
N ALA A 228 -17.35 -1.27 7.43
CA ALA A 228 -17.51 -2.04 8.66
C ALA A 228 -18.99 -2.26 9.00
N VAL A 229 -19.82 -1.22 8.93
CA VAL A 229 -21.27 -1.30 9.15
C VAL A 229 -21.92 -2.25 8.14
N ARG A 230 -21.58 -2.13 6.86
CA ARG A 230 -22.08 -3.07 5.84
C ARG A 230 -21.64 -4.51 6.12
N GLY A 231 -20.39 -4.71 6.54
CA GLY A 231 -19.88 -6.02 6.93
C GLY A 231 -20.66 -6.63 8.09
N LEU A 232 -21.01 -5.84 9.12
CA LEU A 232 -21.80 -6.32 10.26
C LEU A 232 -23.25 -6.66 9.87
N ILE A 233 -23.86 -5.89 8.97
CA ILE A 233 -25.26 -6.09 8.54
C ILE A 233 -25.39 -7.28 7.58
N PHE A 234 -24.42 -7.47 6.68
CA PHE A 234 -24.49 -8.44 5.58
C PHE A 234 -23.52 -9.62 5.73
N ALA A 235 -22.81 -9.75 6.85
CA ALA A 235 -21.96 -10.92 7.09
C ALA A 235 -22.82 -12.19 7.11
N PRO A 236 -22.54 -13.19 6.25
CA PRO A 236 -23.12 -14.50 6.44
C PRO A 236 -22.66 -15.04 7.79
N LYS A 237 -23.59 -15.60 8.59
CA LYS A 237 -23.27 -16.30 9.84
C LYS A 237 -22.19 -17.33 9.52
N SER A 238 -20.97 -17.15 10.04
CA SER A 238 -19.90 -18.10 9.74
C SER A 238 -20.24 -19.45 10.36
N THR A 239 -20.32 -20.48 9.50
CA THR A 239 -20.13 -21.86 9.92
C THR A 239 -18.68 -21.98 10.39
N ARG A 240 -18.49 -22.09 11.70
CA ARG A 240 -17.21 -22.48 12.30
C ARG A 240 -16.73 -23.76 11.62
N ARG A 241 -15.60 -23.71 10.91
CA ARG A 241 -14.86 -24.92 10.55
C ARG A 241 -14.08 -25.34 11.79
N HIS A 242 -14.39 -26.55 12.25
CA HIS A 242 -13.65 -27.28 13.29
C HIS A 242 -12.36 -27.85 12.72
#